data_AF-A0A7Y4YGD3-F1
#
_entry.id   AF-A0A7Y4YGD3-F1
#
_cell.length_a   1.000
_cell.length_b   1.000
_cell.length_c   1.000
_cell.angle_alpha   90.00
_cell.angle_beta   90.00
_cell.angle_gamma   90.00
#
_symmetry.space_group_name_H-M   'P 1'
#
loop_
_entity.id
_entity.type
_entity.pdbx_description
1 polymer ?
#
loop_
_entity_poly.entity_id
_entity_poly.type
_entity_poly.pdbx_seq_one_letter_code
_entity_poly.pdbx_strand_id
1 'polypeptide(L)'
;RLDRIDRILVGDWAMKMENGACFLVEDAAVEQPRADQFEISPTGILFGSRVSWATGEPGEIERAVVGESGATPESLTEAAKACGFRGERRSFRTRLVDLDWALEGSVLTLSFSLPPGAYATNVLRELMKTDSQAAENAR
;
A
#
# COMPACT_ATOMS: atom_id res chain seq x y z
N ARG A 1 -0.90 -10.99 -0.03
CA ARG A 1 -0.13 -9.83 -0.54
C ARG A 1 0.46 -8.99 0.60
N LEU A 2 -0.29 -8.73 1.67
CA LEU A 2 0.18 -8.00 2.87
C LEU A 2 1.47 -8.58 3.49
N ASP A 3 1.65 -9.89 3.37
CA ASP A 3 2.82 -10.67 3.80
C ASP A 3 4.07 -10.48 2.93
N ARG A 4 3.94 -9.85 1.75
CA ARG A 4 5.02 -9.69 0.76
C ARG A 4 5.00 -8.30 0.13
N ILE A 5 4.65 -7.25 0.87
CA ILE A 5 4.50 -5.86 0.36
C ILE A 5 5.78 -5.23 -0.18
N ASP A 6 6.92 -5.88 0.04
CA ASP A 6 8.24 -5.54 -0.48
C ASP A 6 8.58 -6.22 -1.81
N ARG A 7 7.82 -7.24 -2.20
CA ARG A 7 8.03 -7.96 -3.47
C ARG A 7 7.34 -7.26 -4.63
N ILE A 8 8.02 -7.13 -5.75
CA ILE A 8 7.46 -6.68 -7.03
C ILE A 8 7.03 -7.90 -7.83
N LEU A 9 5.86 -7.83 -8.46
CA LEU A 9 5.33 -8.85 -9.37
C LEU A 9 5.14 -8.25 -10.77
N VAL A 10 5.27 -9.08 -11.81
CA VAL A 10 4.92 -8.66 -13.17
C VAL A 10 3.43 -8.30 -13.20
N GLY A 11 3.10 -7.16 -13.79
CA GLY A 11 1.74 -6.62 -13.82
C GLY A 11 1.38 -5.73 -12.63
N ASP A 12 2.25 -5.58 -11.63
CA ASP A 12 2.09 -4.54 -10.60
C ASP A 12 2.15 -3.15 -11.25
N TRP A 13 1.49 -2.19 -10.61
CA TRP A 13 1.89 -0.78 -10.75
C TRP A 13 2.82 -0.43 -9.59
N ALA A 14 4.04 -0.02 -9.91
CA ALA A 14 5.00 0.48 -8.95
C ALA A 14 5.00 2.02 -8.95
N MET A 15 5.22 2.61 -7.77
CA MET A 15 5.36 4.05 -7.58
C MET A 15 6.81 4.39 -7.23
N LYS A 16 7.38 5.38 -7.90
CA LYS A 16 8.67 5.97 -7.53
C LYS A 16 8.52 6.81 -6.27
N MET A 17 9.33 6.52 -5.25
CA MET A 17 9.21 7.17 -3.94
C MET A 17 9.72 8.63 -3.95
N GLU A 18 10.52 9.02 -4.94
CA GLU A 18 11.03 10.38 -5.11
C GLU A 18 9.94 11.38 -5.54
N ASN A 19 9.04 10.99 -6.44
CA ASN A 19 8.12 11.92 -7.09
C ASN A 19 6.68 11.40 -7.26
N GLY A 20 6.37 10.20 -6.78
CA GLY A 20 5.05 9.60 -6.86
C GLY A 20 4.65 9.09 -8.25
N ALA A 21 5.53 9.16 -9.25
CA ALA A 21 5.21 8.68 -10.60
C ALA A 21 4.99 7.15 -10.59
N CYS A 22 3.88 6.72 -11.19
CA CYS A 22 3.50 5.32 -11.27
C CYS A 22 3.79 4.73 -12.66
N PHE A 23 4.20 3.48 -12.72
CA PHE A 23 4.47 2.76 -13.96
C PHE A 23 4.13 1.28 -13.82
N LEU A 24 3.79 0.64 -14.96
CA LEU A 24 3.55 -0.79 -15.03
C LEU A 24 4.87 -1.55 -14.95
N VAL A 25 4.92 -2.59 -14.13
CA VAL A 25 6.06 -3.50 -14.02
C VAL A 25 5.94 -4.58 -15.08
N GLU A 26 6.87 -4.58 -16.03
CA GLU A 26 6.97 -5.61 -17.07
C GLU A 26 7.95 -6.73 -16.69
N ASP A 27 9.04 -6.39 -16.00
CA ASP A 27 10.05 -7.34 -15.50
C ASP A 27 10.30 -7.12 -14.00
N ALA A 28 9.82 -8.05 -13.18
CA ALA A 28 9.98 -7.98 -11.74
C ALA A 28 11.44 -8.15 -11.28
N ALA A 29 12.27 -8.93 -12.01
CA ALA A 29 13.66 -9.16 -11.62
C ALA A 29 14.52 -7.91 -11.82
N VAL A 30 14.21 -7.10 -12.85
CA VAL A 30 14.84 -5.80 -13.08
C VAL A 30 14.43 -4.78 -12.01
N GLU A 31 13.17 -4.79 -11.59
CA GLU A 31 12.62 -3.78 -10.69
C GLU A 31 12.78 -4.11 -9.18
N GLN A 32 12.89 -5.38 -8.81
CA GLN A 32 13.00 -5.80 -7.41
C GLN A 32 14.17 -5.14 -6.65
N PRO A 33 15.40 -5.01 -7.21
CA PRO A 33 16.50 -4.35 -6.51
C PRO A 33 16.19 -2.88 -6.14
N ARG A 34 15.42 -2.18 -6.97
CA ARG A 34 14.98 -0.80 -6.69
C ARG A 34 13.94 -0.76 -5.58
N ALA A 35 13.06 -1.77 -5.52
CA ALA A 35 12.11 -1.92 -4.42
C ALA A 35 12.81 -2.27 -3.10
N ASP A 36 13.85 -3.10 -3.14
CA ASP A 36 14.67 -3.45 -1.97
C ASP A 36 15.37 -2.22 -1.39
N GLN A 37 15.82 -1.31 -2.25
CA GLN A 37 16.43 -0.03 -1.88
C GLN A 37 15.41 1.08 -1.54
N PHE A 38 14.12 0.77 -1.55
CA PHE A 38 13.03 1.72 -1.29
C PHE A 38 12.93 2.87 -2.31
N GLU A 39 13.49 2.72 -3.52
CA GLU A 39 13.33 3.69 -4.61
C GLU A 39 11.95 3.61 -5.24
N ILE A 40 11.38 2.40 -5.25
CA ILE A 40 10.02 2.13 -5.73
C ILE A 40 9.26 1.28 -4.71
N SER A 41 7.94 1.27 -4.82
CA SER A 41 7.09 0.40 -4.02
C SER A 41 5.90 -0.09 -4.85
N PRO A 42 5.49 -1.36 -4.74
CA PRO A 42 4.22 -1.79 -5.31
C PRO A 42 3.07 -0.98 -4.71
N THR A 43 2.00 -0.82 -5.48
CA THR A 43 0.87 0.04 -5.12
C THR A 43 -0.43 -0.71 -5.09
N GLY A 44 -1.37 -0.23 -4.28
CA GLY A 44 -2.78 -0.58 -4.35
C GLY A 44 -3.57 0.44 -5.14
N ILE A 45 -4.64 -0.01 -5.78
CA ILE A 45 -5.60 0.85 -6.44
C ILE A 45 -6.49 1.57 -5.41
N LEU A 46 -6.62 2.89 -5.55
CA LEU A 46 -7.74 3.67 -5.02
C LEU A 46 -8.69 3.89 -6.18
N PHE A 47 -9.82 3.19 -6.17
CA PHE A 47 -10.73 3.10 -7.30
C PHE A 47 -11.18 4.48 -7.79
N GLY A 48 -11.25 4.63 -9.11
CA GLY A 48 -11.77 5.84 -9.72
C GLY A 48 -11.89 5.74 -11.23
N SER A 49 -12.38 6.81 -11.85
CA SER A 49 -12.76 6.82 -13.26
C SER A 49 -11.60 6.70 -14.27
N ARG A 50 -10.35 6.93 -13.84
CA ARG A 50 -9.16 7.00 -14.71
C ARG A 50 -7.95 6.25 -14.18
N VAL A 51 -8.05 5.60 -13.04
CA VAL A 51 -6.92 4.87 -12.44
C VAL A 51 -6.68 3.56 -13.18
N SER A 52 -5.40 3.25 -13.41
CA SER A 52 -5.01 1.99 -14.02
C SER A 52 -5.12 0.83 -13.04
N TRP A 53 -5.74 -0.24 -13.51
CA TRP A 53 -5.76 -1.53 -12.83
C TRP A 53 -4.44 -2.27 -13.08
N ALA A 54 -4.04 -3.06 -12.09
CA ALA A 54 -2.94 -3.98 -12.26
C ALA A 54 -3.34 -5.16 -13.18
N THR A 55 -2.34 -5.86 -13.69
CA THR A 55 -2.50 -7.05 -14.55
C THR A 55 -1.87 -8.27 -13.88
N GLY A 56 -2.06 -9.46 -14.47
CA GLY A 56 -1.59 -10.71 -13.88
C GLY A 56 -2.15 -10.97 -12.48
N GLU A 57 -1.34 -11.62 -11.62
CA GLU A 57 -1.68 -11.93 -10.23
C GLU A 57 -2.10 -10.68 -9.42
N PRO A 58 -1.37 -9.54 -9.45
CA PRO A 58 -1.81 -8.31 -8.78
C PRO A 58 -3.21 -7.83 -9.23
N GLY A 59 -3.48 -7.87 -10.53
CA GLY A 59 -4.78 -7.47 -11.08
C GLY A 59 -5.92 -8.41 -10.69
N GLU A 60 -5.64 -9.71 -10.57
CA GLU A 60 -6.59 -10.70 -10.07
C GLU A 60 -6.94 -10.42 -8.60
N ILE A 61 -5.95 -10.07 -7.77
CA ILE A 61 -6.18 -9.67 -6.37
C ILE A 61 -7.07 -8.42 -6.31
N GLU A 62 -6.79 -7.39 -7.12
CA GLU A 62 -7.63 -6.18 -7.16
C GLU A 62 -9.08 -6.49 -7.56
N ARG A 63 -9.29 -7.35 -8.56
CA ARG A 63 -10.63 -7.76 -9.00
C ARG A 63 -11.34 -8.62 -7.96
N ALA A 64 -10.62 -9.52 -7.29
CA ALA A 64 -11.18 -10.38 -6.26
C ALA A 64 -11.76 -9.58 -5.09
N VAL A 65 -11.01 -8.59 -4.57
CA VAL A 65 -11.45 -7.71 -3.47
C VAL A 65 -12.73 -6.92 -3.86
N VAL A 66 -12.83 -6.51 -5.12
CA VAL A 66 -14.02 -5.81 -5.62
C VAL A 66 -15.21 -6.74 -5.72
N GLY A 67 -14.99 -7.97 -6.20
CA GLY A 67 -16.01 -9.02 -6.24
C GLY A 67 -16.52 -9.41 -4.84
N GLU A 68 -15.63 -9.51 -3.85
CA GLU A 68 -16.00 -9.75 -2.44
C GLU A 68 -16.93 -8.67 -1.87
N SER A 69 -16.82 -7.44 -2.39
CA SER A 69 -17.69 -6.31 -2.03
C SER A 69 -18.99 -6.27 -2.83
N GLY A 70 -19.27 -7.26 -3.69
CA GLY A 70 -20.45 -7.31 -4.54
C GLY A 70 -20.43 -6.29 -5.69
N ALA A 71 -19.28 -5.69 -5.99
CA ALA A 71 -19.10 -4.71 -7.05
C ALA A 71 -18.35 -5.29 -8.24
N THR A 72 -18.31 -4.56 -9.36
CA THR A 72 -17.43 -4.87 -10.49
C THR A 72 -16.50 -3.67 -10.78
N PRO A 73 -15.36 -3.89 -11.46
CA PRO A 73 -14.51 -2.79 -11.92
C PRO A 73 -15.28 -1.71 -12.69
N GLU A 74 -16.23 -2.12 -13.52
CA GLU A 74 -17.08 -1.23 -14.33
C GLU A 74 -18.03 -0.43 -13.44
N SER A 75 -18.69 -1.08 -12.47
CA SER A 75 -19.62 -0.37 -11.57
C SER A 75 -18.88 0.68 -10.72
N LEU A 76 -17.68 0.36 -10.24
CA LEU A 76 -16.84 1.31 -9.50
C LEU A 76 -16.37 2.46 -10.39
N THR A 77 -16.03 2.17 -11.66
CA THR A 77 -15.62 3.19 -12.63
C THR A 77 -16.76 4.17 -12.92
N GLU A 78 -17.98 3.67 -13.15
CA GLU A 78 -19.16 4.50 -13.41
C GLU A 78 -19.57 5.32 -12.19
N ALA A 79 -19.58 4.70 -11.00
CA ALA A 79 -19.83 5.42 -9.76
C ALA A 79 -18.81 6.54 -9.53
N ALA A 80 -17.53 6.26 -9.79
CA ALA A 80 -16.48 7.26 -9.68
C ALA A 80 -16.63 8.40 -10.70
N LYS A 81 -17.06 8.12 -11.94
CA LYS A 81 -17.38 9.18 -12.93
C LYS A 81 -18.53 10.06 -12.42
N ALA A 82 -19.60 9.45 -11.93
CA ALA A 82 -20.76 10.18 -11.40
C ALA A 82 -20.39 11.08 -10.21
N CYS A 83 -19.46 10.63 -9.36
CA CYS A 83 -18.97 11.40 -8.22
C CYS A 83 -17.78 12.32 -8.55
N GLY A 84 -17.25 12.31 -9.77
CA GLY A 84 -16.08 13.11 -10.15
C GLY A 84 -14.74 12.63 -9.59
N PHE A 85 -14.67 11.40 -9.06
CA PHE A 85 -13.44 10.82 -8.54
C PHE A 85 -12.59 10.21 -9.66
N ARG A 86 -11.32 10.62 -9.76
CA ARG A 86 -10.39 10.12 -10.78
C ARG A 86 -9.72 8.82 -10.39
N GLY A 87 -9.54 8.58 -9.09
CA GLY A 87 -8.79 7.44 -8.56
C GLY A 87 -7.29 7.64 -8.67
N GLU A 88 -6.54 6.90 -7.87
CA GLU A 88 -5.09 7.03 -7.74
C GLU A 88 -4.46 5.67 -7.40
N ARG A 89 -3.14 5.57 -7.54
CA ARG A 89 -2.36 4.43 -7.01
C ARG A 89 -1.70 4.89 -5.72
N ARG A 90 -1.69 4.04 -4.69
CA ARG A 90 -1.05 4.34 -3.41
C ARG A 90 -0.01 3.28 -3.05
N SER A 91 1.19 3.70 -2.69
CA SER A 91 2.24 2.77 -2.27
C SER A 91 1.80 1.96 -1.05
N PHE A 92 2.14 0.67 -1.04
CA PHE A 92 1.90 -0.20 0.12
C PHE A 92 2.86 0.07 1.28
N ARG A 93 4.02 0.67 0.98
CA ARG A 93 5.06 0.97 1.95
C ARG A 93 5.32 2.46 2.02
N THR A 94 5.66 2.92 3.22
CA THR A 94 6.16 4.27 3.48
C THR A 94 7.48 4.16 4.23
N ARG A 95 8.44 5.01 3.88
CA ARG A 95 9.74 4.99 4.55
C ARG A 95 9.65 5.82 5.81
N LEU A 96 10.10 5.25 6.93
CA LEU A 96 10.37 5.99 8.15
C LEU A 96 11.76 6.61 8.04
N VAL A 97 11.87 7.92 8.22
CA VAL A 97 13.16 8.63 8.16
C VAL A 97 13.40 9.38 9.47
N ASP A 98 14.68 9.60 9.79
CA ASP A 98 15.11 10.26 11.03
C ASP A 98 14.53 9.60 12.29
N LEU A 99 14.49 8.26 12.30
CA LEU A 99 14.00 7.49 13.44
C LEU A 99 14.98 7.61 14.61
N ASP A 100 14.47 8.10 15.74
CA ASP A 100 15.12 8.05 17.04
C ASP A 100 14.14 7.49 18.08
N TRP A 101 14.66 6.77 19.08
CA TRP A 101 13.83 6.13 20.08
C TRP A 101 14.56 5.88 21.40
N ALA A 102 13.79 5.89 22.48
CA ALA A 102 14.26 5.56 23.83
C ALA A 102 13.21 4.75 24.58
N LEU A 103 13.66 3.77 25.37
CA LEU A 103 12.80 2.95 26.22
C LEU A 103 13.25 3.09 27.68
N GLU A 104 12.38 3.64 28.53
CA GLU A 104 12.61 3.81 29.96
C GLU A 104 11.57 3.03 30.74
N GLY A 105 11.97 1.87 31.28
CA GLY A 105 11.05 0.93 31.91
C GLY A 105 10.00 0.43 30.90
N SER A 106 8.75 0.87 31.07
CA SER A 106 7.62 0.54 30.18
C SER A 106 7.21 1.69 29.26
N VAL A 107 7.96 2.79 29.22
CA VAL A 107 7.64 3.98 28.41
C VAL A 107 8.55 4.02 27.18
N LEU A 108 7.94 3.88 26.00
CA LEU A 108 8.63 4.01 24.71
C LEU A 108 8.38 5.42 24.14
N THR A 109 9.46 6.17 23.92
CA THR A 109 9.46 7.47 23.24
C THR A 109 10.01 7.28 21.83
N LEU A 110 9.31 7.82 20.82
CA LEU A 110 9.65 7.70 19.40
C LEU A 110 9.62 9.07 18.74
N SER A 111 10.62 9.35 17.90
CA SER A 111 10.65 10.49 16.98
C SER A 111 10.96 10.00 15.58
N PHE A 112 10.24 10.50 14.59
CA PHE A 112 10.44 10.14 13.18
C PHE A 112 9.71 11.12 12.27
N SER A 113 10.11 11.16 11.01
CA SER A 113 9.45 11.93 9.95
C SER A 113 8.70 11.00 8.99
N LEU A 114 7.54 11.48 8.52
CA LEU A 114 6.67 10.78 7.58
C LEU A 114 6.33 11.69 6.40
N PRO A 115 6.15 11.13 5.18
CA PRO A 115 5.68 11.92 4.05
C PRO A 115 4.22 12.36 4.26
N PRO A 116 3.77 13.43 3.57
CA PRO A 116 2.37 13.85 3.59
C PRO A 116 1.42 12.69 3.29
N GLY A 117 0.32 12.62 4.05
CA GLY A 117 -0.68 11.56 3.90
C GLY A 117 -0.32 10.22 4.55
N ALA A 118 0.87 10.08 5.15
CA ALA A 118 1.16 8.96 6.04
C ALA A 118 0.75 9.29 7.50
N TYR A 119 0.36 8.27 8.26
CA TYR A 119 -0.17 8.43 9.61
C TYR A 119 0.76 7.76 10.61
N ALA A 120 1.13 8.49 11.68
CA ALA A 120 1.95 7.96 12.77
C ALA A 120 1.30 6.74 13.46
N THR A 121 -0.03 6.69 13.48
CA THR A 121 -0.79 5.54 14.00
C THR A 121 -0.50 4.23 13.25
N ASN A 122 -0.13 4.28 11.97
CA ASN A 122 0.30 3.07 11.23
C ASN A 122 1.63 2.53 11.78
N VAL A 123 2.57 3.41 12.13
CA VAL A 123 3.84 3.03 12.76
C VAL A 123 3.58 2.42 14.13
N LEU A 124 2.73 3.08 14.95
CA LEU A 124 2.38 2.58 16.28
C LEU A 124 1.65 1.23 16.23
N ARG A 125 0.74 1.05 15.27
CA ARG A 125 0.07 -0.23 15.03
C ARG A 125 1.08 -1.35 14.77
N GLU A 126 2.12 -1.09 13.99
CA GLU A 126 3.17 -2.07 13.73
C GLU A 126 4.03 -2.40 14.95
N LEU A 127 4.21 -1.45 15.88
CA LEU A 127 4.96 -1.69 17.12
C LEU A 127 4.12 -2.37 18.20
N MET A 128 2.87 -1.93 18.38
CA MET A 128 2.01 -2.39 19.46
C MET A 128 1.26 -3.69 19.13
N LYS A 129 1.09 -4.01 17.84
CA LYS A 129 0.39 -5.21 17.37
C LYS A 129 -1.01 -5.39 17.99
N THR A 130 -1.71 -4.29 18.28
CA THR A 130 -3.00 -4.28 19.01
C THR A 130 -4.09 -5.17 18.43
N ASP A 131 -4.06 -5.42 17.12
CA ASP A 131 -5.05 -6.24 16.42
C ASP A 131 -4.81 -7.75 16.56
N SER A 132 -3.58 -8.16 16.88
CA SER A 132 -3.25 -9.57 17.05
C SER A 132 -3.88 -10.18 18.31
N GLN A 133 -4.16 -9.36 19.34
CA GLN A 133 -4.77 -9.81 20.59
C GLN A 133 -6.32 -9.88 20.55
N ALA A 134 -6.98 -9.13 19.66
CA ALA A 134 -8.44 -9.14 19.57
C ALA A 134 -8.99 -10.41 18.90
N ALA A 135 -8.23 -11.02 17.99
CA ALA A 135 -8.62 -12.26 17.31
C ALA A 135 -8.38 -13.53 18.17
N GLU A 136 -7.45 -13.49 19.13
CA GLU A 136 -7.19 -14.59 20.07
C GLU A 136 -8.22 -14.64 21.21
N ASN A 137 -8.70 -13.49 21.67
CA ASN A 137 -9.72 -13.43 22.74
C ASN A 137 -11.16 -13.63 22.25
N ALA A 138 -11.35 -13.81 20.94
CA ALA A 138 -12.64 -14.07 20.31
C ALA A 138 -12.79 -15.51 19.78
N ARG A 139 -11.87 -16.41 20.13
CA ARG A 139 -11.94 -17.86 19.87
C ARG A 139 -12.14 -18.67 21.14
#